data_AF-A0A661VGS9-F1
#
_entry.id   AF-A0A661VGS9-F1
#
_cell.length_a   1.000
_cell.length_b   1.000
_cell.length_c   1.000
_cell.angle_alpha   90.00
_cell.angle_beta   90.00
_cell.angle_gamma   90.00
#
_symmetry.space_group_name_H-M   'P 1'
#
loop_
_entity.id
_entity.type
_entity.pdbx_description
1 polymer ?
#
loop_
_entity_poly.entity_id
_entity_poly.type
_entity_poly.pdbx_seq_one_letter_code
_entity_poly.pdbx_strand_id
1 'polypeptide(L)'
;MRVKIVSMPLFLTMPKKGKLKDYHINLNYYRNWHFQESSKLKKKYTRIVIASLAGVDPFKKVKLEFTMHRGDLKKVDRANALSIHEKFFCDALTKCGIIEDDNDCFV
;
A
#
# COMPACT_ATOMS: atom_id res chain seq x y z
N MET A 1 -24.19 0.63 -2.23
CA MET A 1 -22.78 0.52 -1.77
C MET A 1 -21.89 0.67 -2.98
N ARG A 2 -20.99 1.67 -3.03
CA ARG A 2 -20.04 1.81 -4.14
C ARG A 2 -18.81 0.96 -3.81
N VAL A 3 -18.38 0.12 -4.75
CA VAL A 3 -17.20 -0.74 -4.60
C VAL A 3 -16.14 -0.28 -5.60
N LYS A 4 -14.92 -0.07 -5.13
CA LYS A 4 -13.76 0.25 -5.97
C LYS A 4 -12.71 -0.83 -5.76
N ILE A 5 -12.33 -1.49 -6.84
CA ILE A 5 -11.25 -2.49 -6.84
C ILE A 5 -9.99 -1.82 -7.38
N VAL A 6 -8.88 -2.02 -6.68
CA VAL A 6 -7.56 -1.54 -7.09
C VAL A 6 -6.54 -2.66 -6.92
N SER A 7 -5.54 -2.69 -7.79
CA SER A 7 -4.46 -3.68 -7.74
C SER A 7 -3.17 -2.99 -7.31
N MET A 8 -2.60 -3.43 -6.19
CA MET A 8 -1.36 -2.89 -5.66
C MET A 8 -0.20 -3.88 -5.88
N PRO A 9 0.99 -3.39 -6.26
CA PRO A 9 2.12 -4.27 -6.54
C PRO A 9 2.74 -4.79 -5.23
N LEU A 10 3.11 -6.08 -5.19
CA LEU A 10 3.76 -6.70 -4.03
C LEU A 10 5.19 -6.20 -3.79
N PHE A 11 5.79 -5.53 -4.77
CA PHE A 11 7.11 -4.92 -4.67
C PHE A 11 7.18 -3.62 -5.47
N LEU A 12 8.07 -2.73 -5.06
CA LEU A 12 8.35 -1.48 -5.75
C LEU A 12 9.77 -1.47 -6.28
N THR A 13 9.93 -1.27 -7.58
CA THR A 13 11.24 -1.10 -8.19
C THR A 13 11.73 0.34 -8.02
N MET A 14 12.91 0.56 -7.43
CA MET A 14 13.49 1.88 -7.22
C MET A 14 14.92 1.94 -7.77
N PRO A 15 15.35 3.09 -8.33
CA PRO A 15 16.74 3.28 -8.70
C PRO A 15 17.60 3.42 -7.43
N LYS A 16 18.68 2.64 -7.35
CA LYS A 16 19.69 2.68 -6.29
C LYS A 16 21.08 2.56 -6.90
N LYS A 17 21.90 3.61 -6.74
CA LYS A 17 23.28 3.68 -7.26
C LYS A 17 23.41 3.26 -8.74
N GLY A 18 22.54 3.78 -9.60
CA GLY A 18 22.56 3.48 -11.04
C GLY A 18 21.98 2.12 -11.46
N LYS A 19 21.46 1.32 -10.52
CA LYS A 19 20.78 0.04 -10.79
C LYS A 19 19.34 0.07 -10.32
N LEU A 20 18.48 -0.72 -10.93
CA LEU A 20 17.12 -0.96 -10.44
C LEU A 20 17.16 -2.01 -9.33
N LYS A 21 16.43 -1.75 -8.23
CA LYS A 21 16.28 -2.68 -7.12
C LYS A 21 14.81 -2.82 -6.75
N ASP A 22 14.36 -4.06 -6.57
CA ASP A 22 13.01 -4.35 -6.07
C ASP A 22 12.98 -4.36 -4.54
N TYR A 23 11.94 -3.71 -4.02
CA TYR A 23 11.64 -3.63 -2.60
C TYR A 23 10.29 -4.29 -2.33
N HIS A 24 10.30 -5.48 -1.74
CA HIS A 24 9.08 -6.19 -1.37
C HIS A 24 8.35 -5.48 -0.24
N ILE A 25 7.04 -5.27 -0.40
CA ILE A 25 6.20 -4.60 0.59
C ILE A 25 5.68 -5.64 1.58
N ASN A 26 6.50 -5.94 2.59
CA ASN A 26 6.14 -6.82 3.70
C ASN A 26 6.91 -6.44 4.97
N LEU A 27 6.49 -6.99 6.12
CA LEU A 27 6.99 -6.65 7.44
C LEU A 27 8.50 -6.94 7.59
N ASN A 28 8.96 -8.07 7.04
CA ASN A 28 10.37 -8.46 7.09
C ASN A 28 11.29 -7.45 6.40
N TYR A 29 10.88 -6.93 5.24
CA TYR A 29 11.64 -5.90 4.53
C TYR A 29 11.48 -4.55 5.19
N TYR A 30 10.25 -4.19 5.57
CA TYR A 30 9.93 -2.92 6.22
C TYR A 30 10.77 -2.67 7.47
N ARG A 31 10.94 -3.69 8.33
CA ARG A 31 11.75 -3.61 9.56
C ARG A 31 13.21 -3.25 9.28
N ASN A 32 13.73 -3.64 8.12
CA ASN A 32 15.15 -3.48 7.77
C ASN A 32 15.41 -2.25 6.89
N TRP A 33 14.39 -1.50 6.48
CA TRP A 33 14.59 -0.31 5.66
C TRP A 33 15.14 0.84 6.48
N HIS A 34 16.15 1.51 5.93
CA HIS A 34 16.56 2.81 6.47
C HIS A 34 15.41 3.81 6.36
N PHE A 35 15.28 4.73 7.31
CA PHE A 35 14.13 5.66 7.38
C PHE A 35 13.91 6.44 6.07
N GLN A 36 15.00 6.84 5.39
CA GLN A 36 14.94 7.51 4.09
C GLN A 36 14.41 6.61 2.98
N GLU A 37 14.76 5.32 2.97
CA GLU A 37 14.24 4.36 2.00
C GLU A 37 12.76 4.10 2.25
N SER A 38 12.38 3.87 3.52
CA SER A 38 10.98 3.71 3.93
C SER A 38 10.12 4.91 3.50
N SER A 39 10.59 6.13 3.74
CA SER A 39 9.88 7.36 3.31
C SER A 39 9.72 7.44 1.78
N LYS A 40 10.77 7.11 1.01
CA LYS A 40 10.72 7.09 -0.46
C LYS A 40 9.75 6.04 -0.98
N LEU A 41 9.74 4.84 -0.40
CA LEU A 41 8.85 3.74 -0.77
C LEU A 41 7.40 4.08 -0.45
N LYS A 42 7.11 4.62 0.74
CA LYS A 42 5.79 5.14 1.10
C LYS A 42 5.30 6.18 0.09
N LYS A 43 6.12 7.18 -0.25
CA LYS A 43 5.77 8.20 -1.25
C LYS A 43 5.46 7.59 -2.63
N LYS A 44 6.26 6.62 -3.08
CA LYS A 44 6.00 5.92 -4.36
C LYS A 44 4.70 5.11 -4.30
N TYR A 45 4.47 4.38 -3.21
CA TYR A 45 3.23 3.64 -3.01
C TYR A 45 2.00 4.56 -3.05
N THR A 46 2.03 5.67 -2.30
CA THR A 46 0.95 6.66 -2.29
C THR A 46 0.66 7.20 -3.69
N ARG A 47 1.69 7.47 -4.52
CA ARG A 47 1.47 7.90 -5.91
C ARG A 47 0.71 6.87 -6.75
N ILE A 48 1.00 5.58 -6.56
CA ILE A 48 0.29 4.49 -7.26
C ILE A 48 -1.18 4.42 -6.79
N VAL A 49 -1.41 4.56 -5.49
CA VAL A 49 -2.78 4.60 -4.92
C VAL A 49 -3.57 5.78 -5.49
N ILE A 50 -3.01 6.99 -5.47
CA ILE A 50 -3.65 8.20 -6.00
C ILE A 50 -4.03 8.01 -7.47
N ALA A 51 -3.11 7.50 -8.29
CA ALA A 51 -3.39 7.24 -9.70
C ALA A 51 -4.52 6.20 -9.88
N SER A 52 -4.56 5.17 -9.03
CA SER A 52 -5.58 4.12 -9.09
C SER A 52 -6.97 4.57 -8.60
N LEU A 53 -7.00 5.62 -7.78
CA LEU A 53 -8.21 6.20 -7.19
C LEU A 53 -8.59 7.55 -7.82
N ALA A 54 -8.04 7.89 -8.99
CA ALA A 54 -8.42 9.10 -9.70
C ALA A 54 -9.94 9.13 -9.97
N GLY A 55 -10.58 10.25 -9.64
CA GLY A 55 -12.03 10.44 -9.79
C GLY A 55 -12.89 9.73 -8.74
N VAL A 56 -12.31 9.21 -7.67
CA VAL A 56 -13.07 8.66 -6.54
C VAL A 56 -13.44 9.80 -5.59
N ASP A 57 -14.74 9.95 -5.33
CA ASP A 57 -15.26 10.92 -4.35
C ASP A 57 -14.83 10.56 -2.92
N PRO A 58 -14.69 11.53 -2.02
CA PRO A 58 -14.50 11.28 -0.59
C PRO A 58 -15.64 10.46 0.03
N PHE A 59 -15.30 9.61 1.00
CA PHE A 59 -16.23 8.79 1.78
C PHE A 59 -16.15 9.12 3.27
N LYS A 60 -17.28 9.01 3.98
CA LYS A 60 -17.31 9.14 5.44
C LYS A 60 -16.72 7.92 6.17
N LYS A 61 -16.91 6.72 5.61
CA LYS A 61 -16.38 5.47 6.14
C LYS A 61 -16.17 4.51 4.99
N VAL A 62 -15.07 3.75 5.03
CA VAL A 62 -14.74 2.72 4.05
C VAL A 62 -14.65 1.37 4.74
N LYS A 63 -14.77 0.28 3.97
CA LYS A 63 -14.41 -1.07 4.40
C LYS A 63 -13.32 -1.54 3.45
N LEU A 64 -12.21 -2.03 3.98
CA LEU A 64 -11.11 -2.55 3.17
C LEU A 64 -11.14 -4.07 3.13
N GLU A 65 -11.05 -4.62 1.93
CA GLU A 65 -10.92 -6.07 1.71
C GLU A 65 -9.69 -6.35 0.86
N PHE A 66 -8.74 -7.10 1.42
CA PHE A 66 -7.48 -7.41 0.77
C PHE A 66 -7.47 -8.86 0.27
N THR A 67 -7.32 -9.01 -1.05
CA THR A 67 -7.06 -10.30 -1.69
C THR A 67 -5.63 -10.32 -2.20
N MET A 68 -4.83 -11.28 -1.70
CA MET A 68 -3.42 -11.43 -2.10
C MET A 68 -3.32 -12.40 -3.26
N HIS A 69 -2.97 -11.89 -4.45
CA HIS A 69 -2.73 -12.71 -5.64
C HIS A 69 -1.23 -13.03 -5.77
N ARG A 70 -0.89 -14.31 -5.88
CA ARG A 70 0.50 -14.78 -6.04
C ARG A 70 0.61 -15.73 -7.23
N GLY A 71 1.75 -15.65 -7.93
CA GLY A 71 2.05 -16.51 -9.08
C GLY A 71 2.63 -17.87 -8.70
N ASP A 72 2.83 -18.14 -7.40
CA ASP A 72 3.44 -19.37 -6.91
C ASP A 72 2.62 -20.01 -5.78
N LEU A 73 2.80 -21.32 -5.59
CA LEU A 73 2.06 -22.14 -4.63
C LEU A 73 2.70 -22.20 -3.23
N LYS A 74 3.77 -21.44 -2.95
CA LYS A 74 4.44 -21.53 -1.65
C LYS A 74 3.54 -20.97 -0.56
N LYS A 75 3.56 -21.59 0.62
CA LYS A 75 2.90 -21.00 1.80
C LYS A 75 3.69 -19.78 2.25
N VAL A 76 3.00 -18.67 2.47
CA VAL A 76 3.58 -17.45 3.07
C VAL A 76 2.66 -16.96 4.16
N ASP A 77 3.25 -16.25 5.10
CA ASP A 77 2.48 -15.46 6.05
C ASP A 77 1.78 -14.31 5.32
N ARG A 78 0.46 -14.40 5.22
CA ARG A 78 -0.38 -13.37 4.59
C ARG A 78 -0.34 -12.07 5.39
N ALA A 79 -0.30 -12.14 6.72
CA ALA A 79 -0.29 -10.94 7.57
C ALA A 79 1.03 -10.18 7.43
N ASN A 80 2.15 -10.88 7.21
CA ASN A 80 3.46 -10.27 6.92
C ASN A 80 3.41 -9.32 5.71
N ALA A 81 2.69 -9.68 4.65
CA ALA A 81 2.51 -8.79 3.49
C ALA A 81 1.39 -7.77 3.73
N LEU A 82 0.19 -8.23 4.09
CA LEU A 82 -1.00 -7.40 4.10
C LEU A 82 -0.95 -6.28 5.13
N SER A 83 -0.33 -6.49 6.30
CA SER A 83 -0.22 -5.43 7.32
C SER A 83 0.49 -4.16 6.81
N ILE A 84 1.56 -4.32 6.03
CA ILE A 84 2.28 -3.18 5.45
C ILE A 84 1.47 -2.55 4.32
N HIS A 85 0.79 -3.36 3.50
CA HIS A 85 -0.09 -2.87 2.46
C HIS A 85 -1.24 -2.06 3.02
N GLU A 86 -1.90 -2.55 4.07
CA GLU A 86 -2.99 -1.88 4.76
C GLU A 86 -2.52 -0.54 5.33
N LYS A 87 -1.41 -0.53 6.09
CA LYS A 87 -0.88 0.71 6.63
C LYS A 87 -0.55 1.73 5.54
N PHE A 88 0.09 1.32 4.45
CA PHE A 88 0.47 2.23 3.38
C PHE A 88 -0.73 2.71 2.57
N PHE A 89 -1.76 1.88 2.43
CA PHE A 89 -2.98 2.20 1.71
C PHE A 89 -3.82 3.20 2.50
N CYS A 90 -4.06 2.97 3.80
CA CYS A 90 -4.77 3.94 4.64
C CYS A 90 -4.03 5.29 4.71
N ASP A 91 -2.70 5.28 4.93
CA ASP A 91 -1.86 6.48 4.87
C ASP A 91 -2.02 7.24 3.54
N ALA A 92 -2.33 6.54 2.43
CA ALA A 92 -2.55 7.15 1.13
C ALA A 92 -3.98 7.69 0.99
N LEU A 93 -5.00 6.96 1.45
CA LEU A 93 -6.41 7.37 1.45
C LEU A 93 -6.61 8.70 2.19
N THR A 94 -6.01 8.83 3.38
CA THR A 94 -6.05 10.07 4.17
C THR A 94 -5.36 11.21 3.42
N LYS A 95 -4.19 10.96 2.81
CA LYS A 95 -3.43 11.99 2.07
C LYS A 95 -4.14 12.49 0.81
N CYS A 96 -4.95 11.66 0.16
CA CYS A 96 -5.73 12.08 -0.99
C CYS A 96 -7.13 12.57 -0.62
N GLY A 97 -7.44 12.70 0.67
CA GLY A 97 -8.73 13.20 1.15
C GLY A 97 -9.91 12.28 0.83
N ILE A 98 -9.65 10.98 0.61
CA ILE A 98 -10.73 10.00 0.39
C ILE A 98 -11.41 9.65 1.71
N ILE A 99 -10.64 9.60 2.80
CA ILE A 99 -11.13 9.48 4.18
C ILE A 99 -10.50 10.58 5.02
N GLU A 100 -11.15 10.94 6.12
CA GLU A 100 -10.68 11.99 7.04
C GLU A 100 -9.49 11.52 7.89
N ASP A 101 -9.52 10.27 8.38
CA ASP A 101 -8.46 9.66 9.21
C ASP A 101 -8.34 8.14 8.96
N ASP A 102 -7.24 7.50 9.37
CA ASP A 102 -6.99 6.06 9.24
C ASP A 102 -7.41 5.21 10.45
N ASN A 103 -8.14 5.80 11.40
CA ASN A 103 -8.62 5.12 12.60
C ASN A 103 -9.90 4.28 12.37
N ASP A 104 -10.30 3.53 13.38
CA ASP A 104 -11.44 2.59 13.39
C ASP A 104 -12.82 3.25 13.22
N CYS A 105 -12.92 4.57 13.39
CA CYS A 105 -14.15 5.29 13.06
C CYS A 105 -14.35 5.36 11.54
N PHE A 106 -13.28 5.50 10.75
CA PHE A 106 -13.33 5.73 9.30
C PHE A 106 -13.03 4.50 8.44
N VAL A 107 -12.38 3.48 9.00
CA VAL A 107 -12.04 2.20 8.32
C VAL A 107 -12.81 1.02 8.90
#